data_AF-A0A356KUL6-F1
#
_entry.id   AF-A0A356KUL6-F1
#
_cell.length_a   1.000
_cell.length_b   1.000
_cell.length_c   1.000
_cell.angle_alpha   90.00
_cell.angle_beta   90.00
_cell.angle_gamma   90.00
#
_symmetry.space_group_name_H-M   'P 1'
#
loop_
_entity.id
_entity.type
_entity.pdbx_description
1 polymer ?
#
loop_
_entity_poly.entity_id
_entity_poly.type
_entity_poly.pdbx_seq_one_letter_code
_entity_poly.pdbx_strand_id
1 'polypeptide(L)'
;MADLRKTPEAWQRFVGQELVGTFLSALRELQELEDRYRKQRTQVLALNNTLPSVAAGRRVTLKGVRFGVNTTLGGLIFARIAGAPGSRTVSLYKAPGAPAAALVAEGQGAPGADVALAPRQGSGLSGSWPLPVGAQDTVGDTLQLFPVLDWPLRVRAVWDGKSEKDLDSQEVFLAALKGVARRIQGARQVLAEALLRFSSGHGSRGAEFLELSTSAAVTDARVRDRSGAVARRRAGFLPALSAAMEEDSLAGEQSVVERLVAASPGVFSPKNRGQGRLDAHQPREFCVAARWTFRCVRGEDSGHGGREEFACTAKVTGEDRTIQFSGVRVGQSFSGPEGIGPFVLERVYTKTKDDQHEHLARAKEAAVTGERSGNTDGGVLYWRIEQLGNIFRVYFYRSANRAQGDLVAEAQAPGSGLPFVATERQVSGLNVVWRLGTRPQDRAEGTLDCNFFRVENQAGVPDTFVVTTRIQSEGLIQKVLVEQLGGTLHGKPAGQETISDDHLRAGVLLP
;
A
#
# COMPACT_ATOMS: atom_id res chain seq x y z
N MET A 1 -24.07 6.04 43.75
CA MET A 1 -23.09 4.99 43.45
C MET A 1 -23.57 4.32 42.17
N ALA A 2 -22.90 4.56 41.05
CA ALA A 2 -23.32 4.02 39.76
C ALA A 2 -23.00 2.52 39.72
N ASP A 3 -24.05 1.73 39.54
CA ASP A 3 -23.99 0.30 39.31
C ASP A 3 -23.46 0.10 37.88
N LEU A 4 -22.13 0.05 37.73
CA LEU A 4 -21.46 -0.22 36.45
C LEU A 4 -21.73 -1.67 36.06
N ARG A 5 -22.91 -1.94 35.48
CA ARG A 5 -23.41 -3.30 35.19
C ARG A 5 -22.55 -4.11 34.21
N LYS A 6 -21.58 -3.48 33.52
CA LYS A 6 -20.73 -4.14 32.50
C LYS A 6 -19.25 -3.86 32.74
N THR A 7 -18.42 -4.88 32.55
CA THR A 7 -16.97 -4.76 32.71
C THR A 7 -16.33 -4.08 31.49
N PRO A 8 -15.14 -3.46 31.66
CA PRO A 8 -14.37 -2.89 30.55
C PRO A 8 -14.10 -3.88 29.41
N GLU A 9 -13.81 -5.15 29.72
CA GLU A 9 -13.56 -6.20 28.73
C GLU A 9 -14.82 -6.53 27.93
N ALA A 10 -16.00 -6.47 28.57
CA ALA A 10 -17.28 -6.67 27.89
C ALA A 10 -17.56 -5.55 26.88
N TRP A 11 -17.19 -4.30 27.22
CA TRP A 11 -17.28 -3.16 26.31
C TRP A 11 -16.26 -3.24 25.16
N GLN A 12 -15.01 -3.59 25.45
CA GLN A 12 -13.95 -3.73 24.44
C GLN A 12 -14.29 -4.84 23.43
N ARG A 13 -14.79 -5.98 23.92
CA ARG A 13 -15.27 -7.06 23.06
C ARG A 13 -16.46 -6.63 22.21
N PHE A 14 -17.49 -6.05 22.84
CA PHE A 14 -18.73 -5.70 22.14
C PHE A 14 -18.53 -4.58 21.11
N VAL A 15 -17.94 -3.46 21.51
CA VAL A 15 -17.76 -2.31 20.63
C VAL A 15 -16.58 -2.52 19.70
N GLY A 16 -15.45 -2.97 20.22
CA GLY A 16 -14.21 -3.11 19.44
C GLY A 16 -14.23 -4.29 18.47
N GLN A 17 -14.59 -5.48 18.95
CA GLN A 17 -14.48 -6.71 18.13
C GLN A 17 -15.78 -7.02 17.39
N GLU A 18 -16.92 -7.01 18.09
CA GLU A 18 -18.21 -7.43 17.54
C GLU A 18 -18.79 -6.34 16.61
N LEU A 19 -18.90 -5.09 17.06
CA LEU A 19 -19.48 -4.00 16.26
C LEU A 19 -18.49 -3.41 15.24
N VAL A 20 -17.37 -2.87 15.70
CA VAL A 20 -16.38 -2.20 14.85
C VAL A 20 -15.61 -3.21 13.99
N GLY A 21 -15.02 -4.23 14.63
CA GLY A 21 -14.18 -5.24 13.96
C GLY A 21 -14.92 -6.09 12.94
N THR A 22 -16.21 -6.38 13.17
CA THR A 22 -16.98 -7.27 12.27
C THR A 22 -17.86 -6.48 11.31
N PHE A 23 -18.84 -5.73 11.82
CA PHE A 23 -19.84 -5.09 10.95
C PHE A 23 -19.35 -3.81 10.28
N LEU A 24 -18.82 -2.86 11.05
CA LEU A 24 -18.42 -1.55 10.50
C LEU A 24 -17.19 -1.67 9.61
N SER A 25 -16.23 -2.53 9.96
CA SER A 25 -15.07 -2.81 9.11
C SER A 25 -15.50 -3.42 7.78
N ALA A 26 -16.35 -4.43 7.77
CA ALA A 26 -16.84 -5.04 6.54
C ALA A 26 -17.65 -4.05 5.68
N LEU A 27 -18.48 -3.20 6.29
CA LEU A 27 -19.18 -2.13 5.59
C LEU A 27 -18.23 -1.10 4.96
N ARG A 28 -17.16 -0.71 5.69
CA ARG A 28 -16.11 0.18 5.18
C ARG A 28 -15.31 -0.46 4.05
N GLU A 29 -14.98 -1.74 4.15
CA GLU A 29 -14.30 -2.47 3.08
C GLU A 29 -15.15 -2.55 1.81
N LEU A 30 -16.43 -2.88 1.94
CA LEU A 30 -17.34 -2.88 0.80
C LEU A 30 -17.54 -1.49 0.22
N GLN A 31 -17.60 -0.44 1.05
CA GLN A 31 -17.62 0.95 0.57
C GLN A 31 -16.37 1.29 -0.23
N GLU A 32 -15.19 0.91 0.28
CA GLU A 32 -13.92 1.20 -0.38
C GLU A 32 -13.79 0.40 -1.69
N LEU A 33 -14.25 -0.86 -1.70
CA LEU A 33 -14.35 -1.65 -2.92
C LEU A 33 -15.32 -1.01 -3.92
N GLU A 34 -16.54 -0.65 -3.50
CA GLU A 34 -17.52 0.06 -4.35
C GLU A 34 -16.87 1.30 -4.97
N ASP A 35 -16.21 2.11 -4.15
CA ASP A 35 -15.52 3.32 -4.58
C ASP A 35 -14.43 3.01 -5.62
N ARG A 36 -13.65 1.93 -5.47
CA ARG A 36 -12.64 1.54 -6.47
C ARG A 36 -13.22 1.16 -7.83
N TYR A 37 -14.46 0.67 -7.89
CA TYR A 37 -15.16 0.34 -9.14
C TYR A 37 -15.95 1.52 -9.70
N ARG A 38 -16.35 2.48 -8.85
CA ARG A 38 -17.26 3.58 -9.21
C ARG A 38 -16.57 4.92 -9.43
N LYS A 39 -15.61 5.26 -8.57
CA LYS A 39 -14.93 6.57 -8.56
C LYS A 39 -13.70 6.55 -9.47
N GLN A 40 -13.15 7.74 -9.69
CA GLN A 40 -11.93 7.97 -10.44
C GLN A 40 -10.89 8.61 -9.51
N ARG A 41 -10.47 7.87 -8.48
CA ARG A 41 -9.45 8.36 -7.53
C ARG A 41 -8.08 7.76 -7.85
N THR A 42 -7.07 8.51 -7.48
CA THR A 42 -5.68 8.06 -7.40
C THR A 42 -5.31 8.03 -5.93
N GLN A 43 -5.21 6.85 -5.35
CA GLN A 43 -4.62 6.70 -4.03
C GLN A 43 -3.11 6.63 -4.17
N VAL A 44 -2.37 7.14 -3.20
CA VAL A 44 -0.91 7.14 -3.24
C VAL A 44 -0.42 6.43 -1.99
N LEU A 45 0.33 5.35 -2.18
CA LEU A 45 1.02 4.65 -1.11
C LEU A 45 2.47 5.12 -1.08
N ALA A 46 2.94 5.57 0.08
CA ALA A 46 4.35 5.87 0.29
C ALA A 46 5.06 4.60 0.80
N LEU A 47 5.90 4.02 -0.04
CA LEU A 47 6.77 2.90 0.30
C LEU A 47 8.10 3.47 0.83
N ASN A 48 8.72 2.76 1.78
CA ASN A 48 10.00 3.16 2.36
C ASN A 48 9.99 4.53 3.03
N ASN A 49 8.84 4.91 3.60
CA ASN A 49 8.71 6.11 4.42
C ASN A 49 9.36 5.90 5.79
N THR A 50 10.69 5.90 5.83
CA THR A 50 11.49 5.81 7.07
C THR A 50 11.60 7.13 7.81
N LEU A 51 11.10 8.21 7.22
CA LEU A 51 11.13 9.57 7.73
C LEU A 51 9.68 10.07 7.94
N PRO A 52 9.45 11.06 8.82
CA PRO A 52 8.14 11.69 8.98
C PRO A 52 7.82 12.61 7.78
N SER A 53 8.02 12.17 6.53
CA SER A 53 7.98 12.96 5.28
C SER A 53 6.58 13.08 4.68
N VAL A 54 5.69 12.18 5.07
CA VAL A 54 4.26 12.17 4.73
C VAL A 54 3.51 12.15 6.06
N ALA A 55 2.80 13.22 6.37
CA ALA A 55 2.13 13.35 7.66
C ALA A 55 1.03 12.29 7.84
N ALA A 56 0.95 11.70 9.03
CA ALA A 56 -0.19 10.87 9.40
C ALA A 56 -1.50 11.68 9.21
N GLY A 57 -2.42 11.16 8.39
CA GLY A 57 -3.71 11.79 8.13
C GLY A 57 -3.77 12.78 6.95
N ARG A 58 -2.65 13.31 6.42
CA ARG A 58 -2.64 14.08 5.16
C ARG A 58 -1.98 13.28 4.05
N ARG A 59 -2.73 13.03 2.98
CA ARG A 59 -2.29 12.15 1.87
C ARG A 59 -1.75 12.98 0.71
N VAL A 60 -0.64 12.51 0.14
CA VAL A 60 -0.18 12.99 -1.18
C VAL A 60 -1.29 12.75 -2.19
N THR A 61 -1.64 13.77 -2.96
CA THR A 61 -2.60 13.65 -4.06
C THR A 61 -1.87 13.77 -5.38
N LEU A 62 -2.16 12.86 -6.30
CA LEU A 62 -1.63 12.89 -7.66
C LEU A 62 -2.76 12.86 -8.66
N LYS A 63 -2.60 13.61 -9.75
CA LYS A 63 -3.52 13.70 -10.88
C LYS A 63 -2.72 13.48 -12.16
N GLY A 64 -3.36 12.86 -13.16
CA GLY A 64 -2.72 12.60 -14.46
C GLY A 64 -1.69 11.47 -14.45
N VAL A 65 -1.74 10.55 -13.47
CA VAL A 65 -0.85 9.38 -13.43
C VAL A 65 -1.08 8.49 -14.66
N ARG A 66 0.00 8.14 -15.34
CA ARG A 66 0.04 7.29 -16.53
C ARG A 66 1.19 6.30 -16.40
N PHE A 67 0.85 5.02 -16.23
CA PHE A 67 1.84 3.97 -16.05
C PHE A 67 2.78 3.85 -17.25
N GLY A 68 4.09 3.71 -16.99
CA GLY A 68 5.13 3.66 -18.02
C GLY A 68 5.44 4.99 -18.71
N VAL A 69 4.66 6.05 -18.46
CA VAL A 69 4.88 7.39 -19.05
C VAL A 69 5.49 8.34 -18.03
N ASN A 70 4.77 8.58 -16.93
CA ASN A 70 5.20 9.44 -15.83
C ASN A 70 5.45 8.67 -14.52
N THR A 71 5.49 7.35 -14.62
CA THR A 71 5.94 6.41 -13.59
C THR A 71 6.91 5.41 -14.24
N THR A 72 7.52 4.54 -13.45
CA THR A 72 8.14 3.31 -14.00
C THR A 72 7.08 2.44 -14.67
N LEU A 73 7.49 1.42 -15.44
CA LEU A 73 6.58 0.40 -15.96
C LEU A 73 5.82 -0.33 -14.83
N GLY A 74 6.48 -0.55 -13.69
CA GLY A 74 5.87 -1.10 -12.48
C GLY A 74 4.96 -0.13 -11.72
N GLY A 75 4.74 1.09 -12.22
CA GLY A 75 3.84 2.07 -11.63
C GLY A 75 4.45 2.90 -10.50
N LEU A 76 5.77 2.82 -10.24
CA LEU A 76 6.44 3.54 -9.16
C LEU A 76 6.85 4.96 -9.57
N ILE A 77 6.86 5.86 -8.60
CA ILE A 77 7.40 7.22 -8.70
C ILE A 77 8.42 7.39 -7.57
N PHE A 78 9.56 8.02 -7.82
CA PHE A 78 10.58 8.27 -6.82
C PHE A 78 10.50 9.73 -6.38
N ALA A 79 10.34 9.98 -5.08
CA ALA A 79 10.22 11.32 -4.54
C ALA A 79 11.54 11.75 -3.88
N ARG A 80 11.94 13.00 -4.14
CA ARG A 80 13.05 13.66 -3.46
C ARG A 80 12.56 14.95 -2.81
N ILE A 81 12.94 15.14 -1.56
CA ILE A 81 12.78 16.39 -0.82
C ILE A 81 14.18 16.96 -0.62
N ALA A 82 14.39 18.18 -1.08
CA ALA A 82 15.67 18.88 -0.97
C ALA A 82 15.42 20.38 -0.75
N GLY A 83 16.37 21.10 -0.17
CA GLY A 83 16.34 22.56 -0.11
C GLY A 83 16.66 23.11 1.27
N ALA A 84 16.48 24.43 1.45
CA ALA A 84 16.77 25.08 2.72
C ALA A 84 15.69 24.75 3.78
N PRO A 85 16.01 24.78 5.09
CA PRO A 85 15.04 24.50 6.15
C PRO A 85 13.74 25.33 6.09
N GLY A 86 13.79 26.56 5.59
CA GLY A 86 12.61 27.44 5.43
C GLY A 86 11.82 27.24 4.13
N SER A 87 12.36 26.49 3.16
CA SER A 87 11.69 26.24 1.88
C SER A 87 12.25 24.97 1.24
N ARG A 88 11.39 23.95 1.14
CA ARG A 88 11.75 22.65 0.58
C ARG A 88 11.11 22.50 -0.80
N THR A 89 11.86 21.88 -1.69
CA THR A 89 11.42 21.45 -3.00
C THR A 89 11.13 19.96 -2.95
N VAL A 90 9.95 19.58 -3.44
CA VAL A 90 9.53 18.20 -3.65
C VAL A 90 9.60 17.92 -5.15
N SER A 91 10.46 16.99 -5.54
CA SER A 91 10.69 16.58 -6.92
C SER A 91 10.30 15.11 -7.11
N LEU A 92 9.51 14.81 -8.13
CA LEU A 92 9.04 13.46 -8.46
C LEU A 92 9.69 12.98 -9.76
N TYR A 93 10.24 11.77 -9.74
CA TYR A 93 10.97 11.16 -10.85
C TYR A 93 10.33 9.82 -11.28
N LYS A 94 10.39 9.53 -12.57
CA LYS A 94 9.92 8.24 -13.14
C LYS A 94 10.95 7.11 -13.09
N ALA A 95 12.14 7.35 -12.54
CA ALA A 95 13.21 6.36 -12.41
C ALA A 95 14.08 6.69 -11.17
N PRO A 96 14.71 5.68 -10.55
CA PRO A 96 15.66 5.91 -9.47
C PRO A 96 16.97 6.47 -10.06
N GLY A 97 17.72 7.23 -9.26
CA GLY A 97 18.97 7.87 -9.61
C GLY A 97 18.86 8.90 -10.74
N ALA A 98 17.64 9.28 -11.12
CA ALA A 98 17.42 9.76 -12.47
C ALA A 98 17.82 11.24 -12.67
N PRO A 99 18.27 11.61 -13.89
CA PRO A 99 18.67 12.96 -14.23
C PRO A 99 17.46 13.88 -14.31
N ALA A 100 17.71 15.19 -14.47
CA ALA A 100 16.65 16.19 -14.65
C ALA A 100 15.62 15.76 -15.71
N ALA A 101 16.04 15.09 -16.80
CA ALA A 101 15.18 14.54 -17.87
C ALA A 101 14.17 13.45 -17.46
N ALA A 102 14.21 12.98 -16.21
CA ALA A 102 13.23 12.04 -15.66
C ALA A 102 12.30 12.69 -14.63
N LEU A 103 12.44 13.99 -14.40
CA LEU A 103 11.60 14.76 -13.51
C LEU A 103 10.20 14.90 -14.13
N VAL A 104 9.21 14.35 -13.44
CA VAL A 104 7.81 14.34 -13.89
C VAL A 104 6.96 15.39 -13.20
N ALA A 105 7.24 15.74 -11.95
CA ALA A 105 6.54 16.83 -11.28
C ALA A 105 7.42 17.47 -10.22
N GLU A 106 7.16 18.73 -9.90
CA GLU A 106 7.92 19.44 -8.87
C GLU A 106 7.05 20.52 -8.22
N GLY A 107 7.29 20.77 -6.94
CA GLY A 107 6.70 21.88 -6.21
C GLY A 107 7.63 22.35 -5.10
N GLN A 108 7.44 23.57 -4.62
CA GLN A 108 8.23 24.15 -3.54
C GLN A 108 7.31 24.80 -2.50
N GLY A 109 7.64 24.67 -1.22
CA GLY A 109 6.92 25.33 -0.14
C GLY A 109 7.59 25.18 1.22
N ALA A 110 7.04 25.89 2.21
CA ALA A 110 7.53 25.81 3.58
C ALA A 110 7.10 24.50 4.26
N PRO A 111 7.90 23.95 5.19
CA PRO A 111 7.45 22.86 6.06
C PRO A 111 6.13 23.22 6.77
N GLY A 112 5.19 22.27 6.80
CA GLY A 112 3.82 22.46 7.30
C GLY A 112 2.78 22.87 6.25
N ALA A 113 3.20 23.22 5.03
CA ALA A 113 2.30 23.62 3.95
C ALA A 113 1.93 22.46 3.01
N ASP A 114 0.81 22.59 2.31
CA ASP A 114 0.46 21.73 1.20
C ASP A 114 1.10 22.28 -0.09
N VAL A 115 2.18 21.64 -0.52
CA VAL A 115 2.98 22.03 -1.69
C VAL A 115 2.24 21.61 -2.96
N ALA A 116 1.93 22.57 -3.83
CA ALA A 116 1.36 22.26 -5.14
C ALA A 116 2.45 21.71 -6.08
N LEU A 117 2.19 20.54 -6.68
CA LEU A 117 3.08 19.90 -7.64
C LEU A 117 2.65 20.26 -9.06
N ALA A 118 3.56 20.90 -9.79
CA ALA A 118 3.39 21.24 -11.19
C ALA A 118 4.05 20.19 -12.10
N PRO A 119 3.43 19.88 -13.26
CA PRO A 119 4.02 18.95 -14.22
C PRO A 119 5.30 19.50 -14.80
N ARG A 120 6.30 18.63 -14.95
CA ARG A 120 7.55 18.92 -15.64
C ARG A 120 7.65 18.08 -16.91
N GLN A 121 8.32 18.63 -17.94
CA GLN A 121 8.63 17.90 -19.18
C GLN A 121 7.41 17.29 -19.88
N GLY A 122 6.26 17.97 -19.86
CA GLY A 122 5.04 17.48 -20.51
C GLY A 122 4.47 16.19 -19.89
N SER A 123 4.91 15.81 -18.68
CA SER A 123 4.46 14.57 -18.01
C SER A 123 2.95 14.53 -17.77
N GLY A 124 2.30 15.68 -17.67
CA GLY A 124 0.91 15.83 -17.24
C GLY A 124 0.63 15.43 -15.78
N LEU A 125 1.67 15.06 -15.01
CA LEU A 125 1.55 14.68 -13.61
C LEU A 125 1.49 15.94 -12.73
N SER A 126 0.43 16.11 -11.95
CA SER A 126 0.27 17.22 -11.02
C SER A 126 -0.30 16.72 -9.69
N GLY A 127 -0.40 17.57 -8.69
CA GLY A 127 -0.90 17.13 -7.39
C GLY A 127 -0.67 18.10 -6.25
N SER A 128 -0.82 17.59 -5.04
CA SER A 128 -0.43 18.27 -3.82
C SER A 128 0.35 17.33 -2.91
N TRP A 129 1.37 17.89 -2.25
CA TRP A 129 2.19 17.19 -1.27
C TRP A 129 2.08 17.88 0.09
N PRO A 130 1.46 17.24 1.10
CA PRO A 130 1.44 17.78 2.45
C PRO A 130 2.85 17.64 3.06
N LEU A 131 3.58 18.76 3.14
CA LEU A 131 4.93 18.76 3.65
C LEU A 131 4.90 18.93 5.18
N PRO A 132 5.44 18.01 5.97
CA PRO A 132 5.41 18.11 7.43
C PRO A 132 6.41 19.14 7.97
N VAL A 133 6.13 19.69 9.16
CA VAL A 133 6.94 20.74 9.81
C VAL A 133 8.40 20.30 10.06
N GLY A 134 8.66 19.00 10.16
CA GLY A 134 9.99 18.40 10.35
C GLY A 134 10.59 17.72 9.11
N ALA A 135 10.13 18.05 7.90
CA ALA A 135 10.63 17.42 6.68
C ALA A 135 12.16 17.59 6.53
N GLN A 136 12.85 16.45 6.41
CA GLN A 136 14.29 16.38 6.17
C GLN A 136 14.59 16.13 4.70
N ASP A 137 15.83 16.42 4.29
CA ASP A 137 16.28 16.06 2.95
C ASP A 137 16.29 14.54 2.81
N THR A 138 15.70 14.04 1.72
CA THR A 138 15.75 12.62 1.41
C THR A 138 17.09 12.31 0.75
N VAL A 139 17.90 11.48 1.39
CA VAL A 139 19.16 11.01 0.80
C VAL A 139 18.86 9.85 -0.16
N GLY A 140 19.11 10.07 -1.45
CA GLY A 140 18.84 9.10 -2.52
C GLY A 140 17.35 8.88 -2.81
N ASP A 141 17.04 7.98 -3.74
CA ASP A 141 15.66 7.65 -4.18
C ASP A 141 14.96 6.65 -3.25
N THR A 142 15.10 6.89 -1.95
CA THR A 142 14.62 5.99 -0.90
C THR A 142 13.11 6.09 -0.73
N LEU A 143 12.51 7.27 -0.89
CA LEU A 143 11.07 7.46 -0.83
C LEU A 143 10.43 7.11 -2.19
N GLN A 144 9.61 6.06 -2.19
CA GLN A 144 8.90 5.61 -3.39
C GLN A 144 7.40 5.81 -3.20
N LEU A 145 6.73 6.30 -4.22
CA LEU A 145 5.29 6.43 -4.28
C LEU A 145 4.72 5.41 -5.27
N PHE A 146 3.71 4.68 -4.82
CA PHE A 146 2.93 3.79 -5.65
C PHE A 146 1.49 4.31 -5.78
N PRO A 147 1.16 5.02 -6.88
CA PRO A 147 -0.19 5.43 -7.18
C PRO A 147 -1.07 4.22 -7.53
N VAL A 148 -2.05 3.94 -6.68
CA VAL A 148 -3.12 2.97 -6.91
C VAL A 148 -4.30 3.69 -7.54
N LEU A 149 -4.43 3.53 -8.86
CA LEU A 149 -5.58 4.02 -9.61
C LEU A 149 -6.81 3.13 -9.38
N ASP A 150 -7.96 3.77 -9.17
CA ASP A 150 -9.27 3.13 -9.27
C ASP A 150 -9.48 2.58 -10.69
N TRP A 151 -10.32 1.54 -10.82
CA TRP A 151 -10.45 0.78 -12.06
C TRP A 151 -10.84 1.64 -13.28
N PRO A 152 -11.80 2.58 -13.18
CA PRO A 152 -12.17 3.41 -14.34
C PRO A 152 -11.03 4.28 -14.87
N LEU A 153 -10.07 4.70 -14.02
CA LEU A 153 -8.88 5.44 -14.48
C LEU A 153 -7.87 4.54 -15.18
N ARG A 154 -7.74 3.27 -14.78
CA ARG A 154 -6.84 2.30 -15.43
C ARG A 154 -7.30 1.95 -16.84
N VAL A 155 -8.61 1.84 -17.07
CA VAL A 155 -9.21 1.52 -18.38
C VAL A 155 -8.72 2.47 -19.46
N ARG A 156 -8.71 3.78 -19.17
CA ARG A 156 -8.26 4.82 -20.11
C ARG A 156 -6.74 4.83 -20.37
N ALA A 157 -5.96 4.15 -19.53
CA ALA A 157 -4.53 4.00 -19.72
C ALA A 157 -4.18 2.76 -20.56
N VAL A 158 -5.03 1.73 -20.55
CA VAL A 158 -4.83 0.48 -21.31
C VAL A 158 -5.35 0.61 -22.75
N TRP A 159 -6.57 1.13 -22.88
CA TRP A 159 -7.16 1.46 -24.17
C TRP A 159 -7.10 2.97 -24.32
N ASP A 160 -6.32 3.49 -25.26
CA ASP A 160 -6.05 4.93 -25.37
C ASP A 160 -7.12 5.70 -26.19
N GLY A 161 -8.11 4.97 -26.73
CA GLY A 161 -9.24 5.52 -27.47
C GLY A 161 -8.88 6.06 -28.85
N LYS A 162 -7.69 5.74 -29.38
CA LYS A 162 -7.28 6.15 -30.73
C LYS A 162 -7.87 5.29 -31.83
N SER A 163 -8.34 4.08 -31.50
CA SER A 163 -9.10 3.23 -32.41
C SER A 163 -10.54 3.06 -31.93
N GLU A 164 -11.46 2.85 -32.88
CA GLU A 164 -12.88 2.58 -32.58
C GLU A 164 -13.04 1.34 -31.69
N LYS A 165 -12.24 0.30 -31.93
CA LYS A 165 -12.20 -0.92 -31.09
C LYS A 165 -11.77 -0.65 -29.65
N ASP A 166 -10.89 0.32 -29.43
CA ASP A 166 -10.49 0.73 -28.08
C ASP A 166 -11.65 1.43 -27.38
N LEU A 167 -12.40 2.30 -28.08
CA LEU A 167 -13.57 2.96 -27.54
C LEU A 167 -14.66 1.94 -27.16
N ASP A 168 -14.95 0.98 -28.04
CA ASP A 168 -15.90 -0.11 -27.77
C ASP A 168 -15.47 -0.96 -26.56
N SER A 169 -14.18 -1.31 -26.48
CA SER A 169 -13.62 -2.08 -25.37
C SER A 169 -13.70 -1.33 -24.04
N GLN A 170 -13.44 -0.01 -24.05
CA GLN A 170 -13.62 0.84 -22.88
C GLN A 170 -15.08 0.85 -22.44
N GLU A 171 -16.03 1.00 -23.36
CA GLU A 171 -17.45 1.04 -23.03
C GLU A 171 -17.91 -0.26 -22.36
N VAL A 172 -17.60 -1.41 -22.97
CA VAL A 172 -17.93 -2.73 -22.44
C VAL A 172 -17.35 -2.92 -21.04
N PHE A 173 -16.08 -2.56 -20.85
CA PHE A 173 -15.43 -2.75 -19.56
C PHE A 173 -15.95 -1.78 -18.49
N LEU A 174 -16.20 -0.51 -18.83
CA LEU A 174 -16.79 0.47 -17.91
C LEU A 174 -18.22 0.06 -17.50
N ALA A 175 -18.99 -0.53 -18.41
CA ALA A 175 -20.30 -1.09 -18.10
C ALA A 175 -20.18 -2.28 -17.13
N ALA A 176 -19.20 -3.16 -17.32
CA ALA A 176 -18.91 -4.26 -16.39
C ALA A 176 -18.53 -3.73 -14.99
N LEU A 177 -17.65 -2.72 -14.90
CA LEU A 177 -17.27 -2.09 -13.61
C LEU A 177 -18.48 -1.50 -12.88
N LYS A 178 -19.39 -0.82 -13.60
CA LYS A 178 -20.67 -0.34 -13.02
C LYS A 178 -21.53 -1.49 -12.49
N GLY A 179 -21.58 -2.60 -13.22
CA GLY A 179 -22.28 -3.82 -12.80
C GLY A 179 -21.71 -4.40 -11.50
N VAL A 180 -20.38 -4.46 -11.38
CA VAL A 180 -19.68 -4.90 -10.17
C VAL A 180 -19.97 -3.96 -8.99
N ALA A 181 -19.87 -2.65 -9.19
CA ALA A 181 -20.17 -1.66 -8.14
C ALA A 181 -21.60 -1.82 -7.58
N ARG A 182 -22.60 -2.06 -8.44
CA ARG A 182 -23.99 -2.32 -8.00
C ARG A 182 -24.11 -3.58 -7.16
N ARG A 183 -23.40 -4.67 -7.53
CA ARG A 183 -23.40 -5.92 -6.75
C ARG A 183 -22.76 -5.74 -5.38
N ILE A 184 -21.66 -4.97 -5.31
CA ILE A 184 -21.01 -4.61 -4.04
C ILE A 184 -21.93 -3.76 -3.17
N GLN A 185 -22.63 -2.78 -3.77
CA GLN A 185 -23.64 -1.99 -3.07
C GLN A 185 -24.75 -2.87 -2.49
N GLY A 186 -25.21 -3.87 -3.24
CA GLY A 186 -26.18 -4.87 -2.74
C GLY A 186 -25.63 -5.71 -1.58
N ALA A 187 -24.39 -6.19 -1.67
CA ALA A 187 -23.74 -6.88 -0.56
C ALA A 187 -23.61 -6.00 0.70
N ARG A 188 -23.34 -4.70 0.51
CA ARG A 188 -23.28 -3.74 1.63
C ARG A 188 -24.65 -3.54 2.28
N GLN A 189 -25.74 -3.55 1.51
CA GLN A 189 -27.09 -3.53 2.05
C GLN A 189 -27.38 -4.78 2.90
N VAL A 190 -26.99 -5.98 2.43
CA VAL A 190 -27.13 -7.22 3.21
C VAL A 190 -26.38 -7.13 4.55
N LEU A 191 -25.15 -6.62 4.56
CA LEU A 191 -24.41 -6.42 5.81
C LEU A 191 -25.03 -5.36 6.72
N ALA A 192 -25.57 -4.28 6.14
CA ALA A 192 -26.27 -3.26 6.92
C ALA A 192 -27.55 -3.82 7.56
N GLU A 193 -28.28 -4.68 6.85
CA GLU A 193 -29.44 -5.41 7.40
C GLU A 193 -29.03 -6.42 8.48
N ALA A 194 -27.89 -7.10 8.30
CA ALA A 194 -27.35 -8.00 9.33
C ALA A 194 -26.95 -7.22 10.59
N LEU A 195 -26.30 -6.06 10.44
CA LEU A 195 -26.01 -5.14 11.54
C LEU A 195 -27.30 -4.68 12.22
N LEU A 196 -28.33 -4.33 11.44
CA LEU A 196 -29.64 -3.97 11.97
C LEU A 196 -30.21 -5.11 12.84
N ARG A 197 -30.24 -6.34 12.33
CA ARG A 197 -30.71 -7.52 13.08
C ARG A 197 -29.87 -7.80 14.33
N PHE A 198 -28.56 -7.64 14.26
CA PHE A 198 -27.66 -7.76 15.41
C PHE A 198 -27.93 -6.70 16.47
N SER A 199 -28.26 -5.49 16.03
CA SER A 199 -28.44 -4.32 16.90
C SER A 199 -29.84 -4.21 17.51
N SER A 200 -30.85 -4.71 16.81
CA SER A 200 -32.25 -4.33 17.04
C SER A 200 -33.20 -5.54 17.01
N GLY A 201 -32.68 -6.75 16.79
CA GLY A 201 -33.46 -7.98 16.83
C GLY A 201 -33.80 -8.40 18.26
N HIS A 202 -35.01 -8.93 18.47
CA HIS A 202 -35.39 -9.50 19.76
C HIS A 202 -34.49 -10.71 20.10
N GLY A 203 -33.86 -10.72 21.28
CA GLY A 203 -32.88 -11.73 21.67
C GLY A 203 -31.54 -11.66 20.91
N SER A 204 -31.26 -10.52 20.26
CA SER A 204 -29.95 -10.29 19.63
C SER A 204 -28.93 -9.78 20.64
N ARG A 205 -27.65 -10.13 20.42
CA ARG A 205 -26.54 -9.71 21.27
C ARG A 205 -26.48 -8.19 21.48
N GLY A 206 -26.80 -7.39 20.46
CA GLY A 206 -26.81 -5.93 20.59
C GLY A 206 -27.95 -5.37 21.42
N ALA A 207 -29.17 -5.88 21.20
CA ALA A 207 -30.34 -5.47 21.99
C ALA A 207 -30.23 -5.93 23.46
N GLU A 208 -29.70 -7.13 23.69
CA GLU A 208 -29.40 -7.65 25.04
C GLU A 208 -28.31 -6.84 25.72
N PHE A 209 -27.24 -6.49 25.01
CA PHE A 209 -26.16 -5.71 25.58
C PHE A 209 -26.70 -4.36 26.05
N LEU A 210 -27.44 -3.61 25.24
CA LEU A 210 -27.96 -2.30 25.67
C LEU A 210 -29.22 -2.36 26.56
N GLU A 211 -29.74 -3.55 26.87
CA GLU A 211 -31.05 -3.72 27.54
C GLU A 211 -32.17 -2.90 26.84
N LEU A 212 -32.04 -2.68 25.52
CA LEU A 212 -32.89 -1.79 24.74
C LEU A 212 -33.34 -2.48 23.44
N SER A 213 -34.66 -2.49 23.21
CA SER A 213 -35.23 -2.88 21.93
C SER A 213 -35.43 -1.63 21.08
N THR A 214 -34.62 -1.45 20.04
CA THR A 214 -34.82 -0.41 19.03
C THR A 214 -35.37 -1.06 17.75
N SER A 215 -36.09 -0.30 16.92
CA SER A 215 -36.61 -0.80 15.62
C SER A 215 -35.73 -0.38 14.43
N ALA A 216 -34.66 0.37 14.68
CA ALA A 216 -33.78 0.93 13.66
C ALA A 216 -32.35 1.14 14.20
N ALA A 217 -31.35 1.00 13.33
CA ALA A 217 -29.95 1.30 13.64
C ALA A 217 -29.76 2.81 13.90
N VAL A 218 -30.30 3.65 13.02
CA VAL A 218 -30.44 5.11 13.17
C VAL A 218 -31.70 5.56 12.43
N THR A 219 -32.45 6.48 13.02
CA THR A 219 -33.56 7.23 12.42
C THR A 219 -33.27 8.71 12.62
N ASP A 220 -33.41 9.49 11.54
CA ASP A 220 -33.22 10.93 11.54
C ASP A 220 -34.58 11.62 11.39
N ALA A 221 -34.99 12.43 12.37
CA ALA A 221 -36.19 13.25 12.29
C ALA A 221 -35.81 14.74 12.31
N ARG A 222 -36.38 15.53 11.38
CA ARG A 222 -36.24 16.99 11.42
C ARG A 222 -37.18 17.53 12.49
N VAL A 223 -36.63 18.23 13.48
CA VAL A 223 -37.38 18.97 14.47
C VAL A 223 -37.26 20.45 14.11
N ARG A 224 -38.38 21.08 13.76
CA ARG A 224 -38.43 22.55 13.72
C ARG A 224 -38.67 23.05 15.12
N ASP A 225 -37.79 23.88 15.63
CA ASP A 225 -38.08 24.62 16.85
C ASP A 225 -39.03 25.81 16.53
N ARG A 226 -39.50 26.49 17.57
CA ARG A 226 -40.38 27.67 17.44
C ARG A 226 -39.65 28.90 16.86
N SER A 227 -38.33 28.85 16.69
CA SER A 227 -37.52 29.94 16.12
C SER A 227 -37.34 29.81 14.59
N GLY A 228 -37.73 28.67 14.02
CA GLY A 228 -37.53 28.36 12.60
C GLY A 228 -36.21 27.62 12.33
N ALA A 229 -35.42 27.31 13.37
CA ALA A 229 -34.25 26.46 13.26
C ALA A 229 -34.65 25.01 13.01
N VAL A 230 -33.98 24.37 12.05
CA VAL A 230 -34.18 22.95 11.74
C VAL A 230 -33.10 22.16 12.47
N ALA A 231 -33.45 21.57 13.61
CA ALA A 231 -32.63 20.60 14.30
C ALA A 231 -32.86 19.19 13.71
N ARG A 232 -31.87 18.30 13.82
CA ARG A 232 -32.02 16.88 13.50
C ARG A 232 -31.96 16.07 14.78
N ARG A 233 -33.00 15.29 15.05
CA ARG A 233 -33.04 14.35 16.16
C ARG A 233 -32.73 12.95 15.64
N ARG A 234 -31.66 12.34 16.14
CA ARG A 234 -31.27 10.95 15.86
C ARG A 234 -31.83 10.02 16.94
N ALA A 235 -32.44 8.91 16.56
CA ALA A 235 -32.91 7.85 17.46
C ALA A 235 -32.58 6.46 16.90
N GLY A 236 -32.50 5.42 17.73
CA GLY A 236 -32.16 4.06 17.30
C GLY A 236 -31.03 3.45 18.12
N PHE A 237 -30.50 2.31 17.68
CA PHE A 237 -29.45 1.59 18.40
C PHE A 237 -28.17 2.42 18.57
N LEU A 238 -27.66 3.09 17.54
CA LEU A 238 -26.39 3.81 17.67
C LEU A 238 -26.49 5.07 18.55
N PRO A 239 -27.57 5.87 18.50
CA PRO A 239 -27.79 6.94 19.49
C PRO A 239 -28.00 6.41 20.93
N ALA A 240 -28.62 5.25 21.09
CA ALA A 240 -28.75 4.60 22.40
C ALA A 240 -27.41 4.08 22.94
N LEU A 241 -26.56 3.52 22.05
CA LEU A 241 -25.19 3.14 22.36
C LEU A 241 -24.39 4.37 22.81
N SER A 242 -24.52 5.49 22.08
CA SER A 242 -23.91 6.78 22.44
C SER A 242 -24.33 7.26 23.82
N ALA A 243 -25.64 7.25 24.12
CA ALA A 243 -26.16 7.68 25.41
C ALA A 243 -25.73 6.76 26.57
N ALA A 244 -25.76 5.44 26.37
CA ALA A 244 -25.24 4.48 27.34
C ALA A 244 -23.72 4.66 27.56
N MET A 245 -23.00 5.04 26.49
CA MET A 245 -21.60 5.41 26.60
C MET A 245 -21.40 6.77 27.29
N GLU A 246 -22.36 7.69 27.29
CA GLU A 246 -22.28 8.98 27.99
C GLU A 246 -22.66 8.87 29.48
N GLU A 247 -23.65 8.05 29.81
CA GLU A 247 -24.06 7.85 31.20
C GLU A 247 -22.96 7.21 32.06
N ASP A 248 -22.12 6.36 31.44
CA ASP A 248 -20.94 5.77 32.07
C ASP A 248 -19.71 6.72 32.09
N SER A 249 -19.81 7.95 31.54
CA SER A 249 -18.68 8.84 31.19
C SER A 249 -18.43 10.08 32.06
N LEU A 250 -18.83 10.13 33.34
CA LEU A 250 -18.60 11.29 34.24
C LEU A 250 -17.10 11.67 34.49
N ALA A 251 -16.16 11.29 33.63
CA ALA A 251 -14.72 11.28 33.82
C ALA A 251 -13.89 12.36 33.09
N GLY A 252 -14.51 13.39 32.47
CA GLY A 252 -13.77 14.54 31.92
C GLY A 252 -13.27 14.40 30.47
N GLU A 253 -12.45 15.36 30.02
CA GLU A 253 -12.02 15.57 28.62
C GLU A 253 -11.31 14.34 28.02
N GLN A 254 -11.76 13.85 26.85
CA GLN A 254 -11.23 12.65 26.21
C GLN A 254 -10.60 12.98 24.84
N SER A 255 -9.48 12.33 24.52
CA SER A 255 -8.79 12.44 23.23
C SER A 255 -8.69 11.08 22.54
N VAL A 256 -8.88 11.04 21.23
CA VAL A 256 -8.83 9.80 20.42
C VAL A 256 -7.47 9.65 19.78
N VAL A 257 -6.83 8.48 19.98
CA VAL A 257 -5.63 8.09 19.26
C VAL A 257 -6.00 7.06 18.20
N GLU A 258 -5.67 7.30 16.94
CA GLU A 258 -5.97 6.33 15.87
C GLU A 258 -5.35 4.95 16.17
N ARG A 259 -6.09 3.85 15.92
CA ARG A 259 -5.50 2.51 16.01
C ARG A 259 -4.42 2.36 14.96
N LEU A 260 -3.19 2.33 15.41
CA LEU A 260 -2.03 2.16 14.58
C LEU A 260 -1.59 0.71 14.69
N VAL A 261 -1.68 -0.01 13.58
CA VAL A 261 -1.05 -1.31 13.43
C VAL A 261 0.22 -1.10 12.64
N ALA A 262 1.33 -1.64 13.13
CA ALA A 262 2.59 -1.65 12.41
C ALA A 262 2.98 -3.08 12.06
N ALA A 263 3.45 -3.28 10.83
CA ALA A 263 4.10 -4.50 10.42
C ALA A 263 5.62 -4.33 10.46
N SER A 264 6.30 -5.34 11.00
CA SER A 264 7.76 -5.45 10.88
C SER A 264 8.16 -5.60 9.41
N PRO A 265 9.42 -5.27 9.04
CA PRO A 265 9.96 -5.75 7.79
C PRO A 265 9.91 -7.29 7.74
N GLY A 266 9.89 -7.83 6.52
CA GLY A 266 9.91 -9.27 6.28
C GLY A 266 11.26 -9.87 6.67
N VAL A 267 11.23 -10.89 7.52
CA VAL A 267 12.40 -11.67 7.90
C VAL A 267 12.46 -12.93 7.05
N PHE A 268 13.38 -12.97 6.10
CA PHE A 268 13.58 -14.10 5.19
C PHE A 268 14.39 -15.20 5.88
N SER A 269 14.02 -16.46 5.66
CA SER A 269 14.77 -17.58 6.21
C SER A 269 16.18 -17.63 5.60
N PRO A 270 17.24 -17.88 6.39
CA PRO A 270 18.61 -17.99 5.89
C PRO A 270 18.81 -19.22 5.00
N LYS A 271 17.86 -20.17 5.01
CA LYS A 271 17.84 -21.34 4.13
C LYS A 271 17.21 -21.04 2.76
N ASN A 272 16.70 -19.83 2.56
CA ASN A 272 16.11 -19.46 1.28
C ASN A 272 17.18 -19.46 0.19
N ARG A 273 16.79 -19.89 -1.01
CA ARG A 273 17.62 -19.68 -2.20
C ARG A 273 17.36 -18.30 -2.80
N GLY A 274 16.08 -17.91 -2.91
CA GLY A 274 15.70 -16.58 -3.34
C GLY A 274 16.01 -15.52 -2.30
N GLN A 275 16.26 -14.30 -2.77
CA GLN A 275 16.52 -13.15 -1.92
C GLN A 275 15.47 -12.08 -2.22
N GLY A 276 14.79 -11.63 -1.18
CA GLY A 276 13.87 -10.52 -1.30
C GLY A 276 13.91 -9.57 -0.15
N ARG A 277 13.10 -8.54 -0.31
CA ARG A 277 12.92 -7.47 0.65
C ARG A 277 11.44 -7.18 0.77
N LEU A 278 11.01 -7.06 2.00
CA LEU A 278 9.72 -6.51 2.35
C LEU A 278 9.99 -5.50 3.45
N ASP A 279 9.88 -4.23 3.09
CA ASP A 279 10.10 -3.14 4.04
C ASP A 279 8.94 -3.07 5.04
N ALA A 280 9.17 -2.41 6.17
CA ALA A 280 8.10 -2.18 7.15
C ALA A 280 6.95 -1.42 6.49
N HIS A 281 5.72 -1.82 6.78
CA HIS A 281 4.53 -1.19 6.21
C HIS A 281 3.47 -0.95 7.29
N GLN A 282 2.44 -0.23 6.90
CA GLN A 282 1.30 0.08 7.74
C GLN A 282 0.10 -0.76 7.29
N PRO A 283 -0.19 -1.88 7.97
CA PRO A 283 -1.45 -2.60 7.80
C PRO A 283 -2.65 -1.68 7.99
N ARG A 284 -3.81 -2.16 7.53
CA ARG A 284 -5.08 -1.52 7.87
C ARG A 284 -5.32 -1.59 9.37
N GLU A 285 -6.04 -0.60 9.87
CA GLU A 285 -6.39 -0.42 11.29
C GLU A 285 -7.02 -1.66 11.95
N PHE A 286 -7.80 -2.45 11.22
CA PHE A 286 -8.43 -3.68 11.71
C PHE A 286 -7.50 -4.90 11.66
N CYS A 287 -6.25 -4.71 11.25
CA CYS A 287 -5.29 -5.80 11.22
C CYS A 287 -5.02 -6.32 12.63
N VAL A 288 -5.11 -7.64 12.78
CA VAL A 288 -4.81 -8.33 14.02
C VAL A 288 -3.32 -8.32 14.31
N ALA A 289 -2.94 -8.36 15.59
CA ALA A 289 -1.58 -8.66 15.98
C ALA A 289 -1.29 -10.14 15.73
N ALA A 290 -0.40 -10.45 14.80
CA ALA A 290 -0.17 -11.83 14.36
C ALA A 290 1.25 -12.02 13.81
N ARG A 291 1.67 -13.28 13.79
CA ARG A 291 2.87 -13.73 13.07
C ARG A 291 2.43 -14.35 11.74
N TRP A 292 2.70 -13.65 10.66
CA TRP A 292 2.35 -14.02 9.28
C TRP A 292 3.54 -14.73 8.64
N THR A 293 3.37 -16.01 8.32
CA THR A 293 4.42 -16.83 7.69
C THR A 293 4.06 -17.08 6.24
N PHE A 294 4.88 -16.58 5.34
CA PHE A 294 4.70 -16.71 3.89
C PHE A 294 5.62 -17.80 3.37
N ARG A 295 5.07 -18.74 2.61
CA ARG A 295 5.76 -19.86 1.97
C ARG A 295 5.61 -19.76 0.46
N CYS A 296 6.71 -19.86 -0.27
CA CYS A 296 6.70 -19.91 -1.71
C CYS A 296 5.94 -21.18 -2.16
N VAL A 297 4.92 -20.98 -3.01
CA VAL A 297 4.09 -22.05 -3.58
C VAL A 297 4.19 -22.11 -5.10
N ARG A 298 4.75 -21.06 -5.73
CA ARG A 298 5.18 -21.04 -7.13
C ARG A 298 6.51 -20.31 -7.21
N GLY A 299 7.52 -20.96 -7.76
CA GLY A 299 8.90 -20.48 -7.83
C GLY A 299 9.66 -20.99 -9.07
N GLU A 300 10.96 -20.72 -9.12
CA GLU A 300 11.88 -21.08 -10.21
C GLU A 300 11.82 -22.58 -10.56
N ASP A 301 11.90 -23.43 -9.54
CA ASP A 301 11.86 -24.88 -9.58
C ASP A 301 10.53 -25.45 -10.13
N SER A 302 9.46 -24.66 -10.05
CA SER A 302 8.16 -24.95 -10.68
C SER A 302 7.96 -24.30 -12.06
N GLY A 303 9.02 -23.73 -12.67
CA GLY A 303 8.95 -23.03 -13.96
C GLY A 303 8.32 -21.63 -13.90
N HIS A 304 8.12 -21.09 -12.70
CA HIS A 304 7.50 -19.80 -12.43
C HIS A 304 8.49 -18.75 -11.92
N GLY A 305 9.79 -18.92 -12.19
CA GLY A 305 10.79 -17.88 -11.93
C GLY A 305 10.39 -16.57 -12.59
N GLY A 306 10.50 -15.44 -11.87
CA GLY A 306 9.99 -14.15 -12.33
C GLY A 306 8.50 -13.89 -12.03
N ARG A 307 7.75 -14.90 -11.61
CA ARG A 307 6.30 -14.83 -11.30
C ARG A 307 5.96 -15.56 -9.99
N GLU A 308 6.86 -15.47 -9.03
CA GLU A 308 6.79 -16.23 -7.79
C GLU A 308 5.58 -15.79 -6.95
N GLU A 309 4.95 -16.77 -6.33
CA GLU A 309 3.73 -16.60 -5.54
C GLU A 309 3.87 -17.29 -4.18
N PHE A 310 3.39 -16.62 -3.14
CA PHE A 310 3.46 -17.08 -1.76
C PHE A 310 2.06 -17.32 -1.19
N ALA A 311 1.93 -18.40 -0.43
CA ALA A 311 0.81 -18.65 0.48
C ALA A 311 1.19 -18.21 1.89
N CYS A 312 0.24 -17.69 2.65
CA CYS A 312 0.42 -17.20 4.00
C CYS A 312 -0.38 -18.05 4.99
N THR A 313 0.25 -18.36 6.11
CA THR A 313 -0.40 -18.84 7.33
C THR A 313 -0.05 -17.88 8.46
N ALA A 314 -1.05 -17.34 9.13
CA ALA A 314 -0.86 -16.41 10.23
C ALA A 314 -1.40 -16.97 11.54
N LYS A 315 -0.60 -16.91 12.60
CA LYS A 315 -1.02 -17.21 13.96
C LYS A 315 -1.32 -15.92 14.69
N VAL A 316 -2.57 -15.74 15.13
CA VAL A 316 -2.99 -14.56 15.88
C VAL A 316 -2.39 -14.61 17.28
N THR A 317 -1.87 -13.47 17.74
CA THR A 317 -1.20 -13.39 19.04
C THR A 317 -2.27 -13.35 20.13
N GLY A 318 -2.14 -14.21 21.15
CA GLY A 318 -3.11 -14.30 22.24
C GLY A 318 -4.36 -15.13 21.94
N GLU A 319 -4.47 -15.71 20.74
CA GLU A 319 -5.61 -16.53 20.33
C GLU A 319 -5.14 -17.86 19.72
N ASP A 320 -5.96 -18.92 19.82
CA ASP A 320 -5.76 -20.16 19.06
C ASP A 320 -6.41 -20.08 17.68
N ARG A 321 -6.29 -18.92 17.03
CA ARG A 321 -6.84 -18.64 15.70
C ARG A 321 -5.73 -18.63 14.67
N THR A 322 -5.96 -19.33 13.55
CA THR A 322 -5.06 -19.35 12.39
C THR A 322 -5.79 -18.83 11.15
N ILE A 323 -5.12 -17.96 10.39
CA ILE A 323 -5.64 -17.40 9.12
C ILE A 323 -4.78 -17.95 7.98
N GLN A 324 -5.41 -18.30 6.84
CA GLN A 324 -4.70 -18.80 5.67
C GLN A 324 -5.21 -18.12 4.40
N PHE A 325 -4.28 -17.77 3.49
CA PHE A 325 -4.60 -17.25 2.17
C PHE A 325 -3.43 -17.41 1.19
N SER A 326 -3.64 -17.15 -0.09
CA SER A 326 -2.61 -17.17 -1.13
C SER A 326 -2.71 -15.97 -2.06
N GLY A 327 -1.82 -15.88 -3.05
CA GLY A 327 -1.85 -14.82 -4.06
C GLY A 327 -0.89 -13.66 -3.84
N VAL A 328 0.05 -13.75 -2.89
CA VAL A 328 1.09 -12.73 -2.71
C VAL A 328 2.14 -12.93 -3.79
N ARG A 329 2.25 -11.99 -4.73
CA ARG A 329 3.20 -12.07 -5.85
C ARG A 329 4.30 -11.05 -5.73
N VAL A 330 5.52 -11.47 -6.09
CA VAL A 330 6.68 -10.59 -6.14
C VAL A 330 6.44 -9.45 -7.15
N GLY A 331 6.81 -8.23 -6.78
CA GLY A 331 6.64 -7.01 -7.58
C GLY A 331 5.19 -6.51 -7.69
N GLN A 332 4.23 -7.16 -7.04
CA GLN A 332 2.82 -6.75 -7.05
C GLN A 332 2.37 -6.27 -5.68
N SER A 333 1.54 -5.22 -5.66
CA SER A 333 0.91 -4.76 -4.42
C SER A 333 -0.13 -5.78 -3.96
N PHE A 334 -0.03 -6.14 -2.70
CA PHE A 334 -0.92 -7.09 -2.05
C PHE A 334 -1.65 -6.45 -0.88
N SER A 335 -2.95 -6.71 -0.76
CA SER A 335 -3.76 -6.41 0.43
C SER A 335 -4.51 -7.68 0.79
N GLY A 336 -4.15 -8.25 1.93
CA GLY A 336 -4.66 -9.54 2.37
C GLY A 336 -5.91 -9.45 3.21
N PRO A 337 -6.50 -10.61 3.55
CA PRO A 337 -7.54 -10.68 4.58
C PRO A 337 -7.00 -10.14 5.90
N GLU A 338 -7.91 -9.70 6.77
CA GLU A 338 -7.55 -9.23 8.11
C GLU A 338 -6.50 -8.10 8.07
N GLY A 339 -6.50 -7.29 7.00
CA GLY A 339 -5.84 -5.99 6.97
C GLY A 339 -4.32 -5.98 6.83
N ILE A 340 -3.63 -7.13 6.67
CA ILE A 340 -2.15 -7.26 6.64
C ILE A 340 -1.42 -6.46 5.53
N GLY A 341 -2.13 -5.74 4.66
CA GLY A 341 -1.55 -4.86 3.64
C GLY A 341 -2.11 -3.43 3.69
N PRO A 342 -1.73 -2.56 2.74
CA PRO A 342 -1.01 -2.88 1.51
C PRO A 342 0.51 -3.01 1.70
N PHE A 343 1.14 -3.91 0.94
CA PHE A 343 2.60 -4.00 0.81
C PHE A 343 3.02 -4.52 -0.57
N VAL A 344 4.32 -4.43 -0.90
CA VAL A 344 4.93 -5.01 -2.11
C VAL A 344 6.13 -5.85 -1.67
N LEU A 345 6.17 -7.12 -2.09
CA LEU A 345 7.34 -7.99 -1.91
C LEU A 345 8.28 -7.79 -3.10
N GLU A 346 9.53 -7.41 -2.84
CA GLU A 346 10.54 -7.18 -3.88
C GLU A 346 11.62 -8.26 -3.88
N ARG A 347 12.33 -8.44 -5.00
CA ARG A 347 13.58 -9.22 -5.04
C ARG A 347 14.77 -8.34 -4.72
N VAL A 348 15.80 -8.93 -4.15
CA VAL A 348 17.11 -8.31 -3.99
C VAL A 348 18.01 -8.84 -5.09
N TYR A 349 18.54 -7.94 -5.92
CA TYR A 349 19.50 -8.30 -6.95
C TYR A 349 20.91 -8.36 -6.39
N THR A 350 21.70 -9.32 -6.84
CA THR A 350 23.14 -9.41 -6.58
C THR A 350 23.89 -9.45 -7.91
N LYS A 351 25.17 -9.07 -7.91
CA LYS A 351 26.01 -9.14 -9.10
C LYS A 351 27.38 -9.69 -8.76
N THR A 352 28.07 -10.24 -9.76
CA THR A 352 29.43 -10.77 -9.62
C THR A 352 30.38 -10.12 -10.63
N LYS A 353 31.70 -10.30 -10.42
CA LYS A 353 32.79 -9.77 -11.26
C LYS A 353 32.82 -8.24 -11.37
N ASP A 354 32.24 -7.54 -10.40
CA ASP A 354 32.24 -6.07 -10.30
C ASP A 354 31.96 -5.62 -8.86
N ASP A 355 32.72 -6.18 -7.91
CA ASP A 355 32.51 -6.02 -6.47
C ASP A 355 32.77 -4.58 -6.01
N GLN A 356 33.63 -3.85 -6.71
CA GLN A 356 33.90 -2.43 -6.48
C GLN A 356 32.90 -1.50 -7.21
N HIS A 357 32.03 -2.06 -8.05
CA HIS A 357 31.02 -1.30 -8.81
C HIS A 357 31.61 -0.26 -9.75
N GLU A 358 32.77 -0.59 -10.32
CA GLU A 358 33.47 0.25 -11.27
C GLU A 358 32.79 0.20 -12.64
N HIS A 359 32.23 -0.95 -13.03
CA HIS A 359 31.66 -1.16 -14.37
C HIS A 359 30.16 -0.90 -14.46
N LEU A 360 29.42 -1.36 -13.46
CA LEU A 360 27.98 -1.14 -13.28
C LEU A 360 27.77 -0.66 -11.86
N ALA A 361 26.69 0.09 -11.60
CA ALA A 361 26.35 0.51 -10.24
C ALA A 361 26.03 -0.71 -9.33
N ARG A 362 25.68 -0.46 -8.07
CA ARG A 362 25.27 -1.53 -7.16
C ARG A 362 24.06 -2.29 -7.72
N ALA A 363 23.99 -3.60 -7.51
CA ALA A 363 22.87 -4.41 -8.00
C ALA A 363 21.51 -3.96 -7.44
N LYS A 364 21.45 -3.45 -6.20
CA LYS A 364 20.24 -2.85 -5.61
C LYS A 364 19.70 -1.62 -6.36
N GLU A 365 20.49 -1.03 -7.26
CA GLU A 365 20.07 0.09 -8.11
C GLU A 365 19.54 -0.38 -9.46
N ALA A 366 19.63 -1.67 -9.77
CA ALA A 366 19.04 -2.26 -10.95
C ALA A 366 17.53 -2.47 -10.73
N ALA A 367 16.75 -2.24 -11.78
CA ALA A 367 15.36 -2.65 -11.88
C ALA A 367 15.20 -3.51 -13.13
N VAL A 368 14.83 -4.77 -12.95
CA VAL A 368 14.57 -5.73 -14.03
C VAL A 368 13.05 -5.91 -14.14
N THR A 369 12.55 -5.99 -15.37
CA THR A 369 11.14 -6.30 -15.65
C THR A 369 11.04 -7.32 -16.77
N GLY A 370 10.08 -8.24 -16.67
CA GLY A 370 9.82 -9.26 -17.69
C GLY A 370 10.75 -10.47 -17.62
N GLU A 371 11.56 -10.57 -16.56
CA GLU A 371 12.34 -11.74 -16.22
C GLU A 371 11.47 -12.97 -16.02
N ARG A 372 11.93 -14.11 -16.55
CA ARG A 372 11.28 -15.41 -16.47
C ARG A 372 12.31 -16.52 -16.70
N SER A 373 12.00 -17.74 -16.28
CA SER A 373 12.86 -18.91 -16.52
C SER A 373 13.29 -19.12 -17.99
N GLY A 374 12.53 -18.60 -18.97
CA GLY A 374 12.89 -18.71 -20.40
C GLY A 374 13.86 -17.66 -20.95
N ASN A 375 14.09 -16.55 -20.23
CA ASN A 375 14.99 -15.46 -20.65
C ASN A 375 16.12 -15.18 -19.63
N THR A 376 16.31 -16.09 -18.68
CA THR A 376 17.38 -16.11 -17.69
C THR A 376 17.89 -17.54 -17.53
N ASP A 377 19.14 -17.73 -17.08
CA ASP A 377 19.62 -19.03 -16.64
C ASP A 377 19.28 -19.21 -15.15
N GLY A 378 18.08 -19.71 -14.84
CA GLY A 378 17.64 -19.88 -13.45
C GLY A 378 17.62 -18.59 -12.62
N GLY A 379 17.22 -17.47 -13.24
CA GLY A 379 17.27 -16.14 -12.62
C GLY A 379 18.58 -15.38 -12.85
N VAL A 380 19.58 -15.98 -13.47
CA VAL A 380 20.86 -15.31 -13.78
C VAL A 380 20.83 -14.66 -15.17
N LEU A 381 21.24 -13.39 -15.22
CA LEU A 381 21.56 -12.65 -16.44
C LEU A 381 23.06 -12.44 -16.54
N TYR A 382 23.64 -12.72 -17.70
CA TYR A 382 25.07 -12.52 -17.96
C TYR A 382 25.25 -11.20 -18.68
N TRP A 383 25.94 -10.24 -18.07
CA TRP A 383 26.18 -8.94 -18.69
C TRP A 383 27.56 -8.88 -19.36
N ARG A 384 27.66 -8.05 -20.41
CA ARG A 384 28.90 -7.66 -21.07
C ARG A 384 28.85 -6.19 -21.45
N ILE A 385 29.94 -5.46 -21.27
CA ILE A 385 30.11 -4.09 -21.73
C ILE A 385 31.00 -4.08 -22.96
N GLU A 386 30.66 -3.29 -23.97
CA GLU A 386 31.54 -3.00 -25.11
C GLU A 386 31.66 -1.50 -25.31
N GLN A 387 32.87 -1.04 -25.60
CA GLN A 387 33.13 0.34 -25.94
C GLN A 387 33.11 0.53 -27.45
N LEU A 388 32.25 1.43 -27.93
CA LEU A 388 32.18 1.82 -29.34
C LEU A 388 32.48 3.31 -29.47
N GLY A 389 33.77 3.66 -29.55
CA GLY A 389 34.21 5.05 -29.49
C GLY A 389 33.97 5.66 -28.10
N ASN A 390 33.14 6.70 -28.03
CA ASN A 390 32.83 7.41 -26.77
C ASN A 390 31.56 6.90 -26.06
N ILE A 391 30.87 5.91 -26.63
CA ILE A 391 29.66 5.31 -26.04
C ILE A 391 29.94 3.89 -25.57
N PHE A 392 29.20 3.46 -24.55
CA PHE A 392 29.23 2.07 -24.09
C PHE A 392 27.94 1.36 -24.50
N ARG A 393 28.07 0.11 -24.93
CA ARG A 393 26.95 -0.82 -25.08
C ARG A 393 26.95 -1.80 -23.93
N VAL A 394 25.78 -2.05 -23.36
CA VAL A 394 25.61 -3.03 -22.27
C VAL A 394 24.65 -4.09 -22.77
N TYR A 395 25.13 -5.32 -22.81
CA TYR A 395 24.38 -6.49 -23.28
C TYR A 395 24.03 -7.38 -22.10
N PHE A 396 22.86 -8.01 -22.14
CA PHE A 396 22.42 -9.02 -21.19
C PHE A 396 22.06 -10.29 -21.94
N TYR A 397 22.63 -11.40 -21.51
CA TYR A 397 22.45 -12.72 -22.10
C TYR A 397 21.81 -13.68 -21.09
N ARG A 398 21.04 -14.64 -21.60
CA ARG A 398 20.46 -15.72 -20.78
C ARG A 398 21.40 -16.91 -20.56
N SER A 399 22.64 -16.86 -21.05
CA SER A 399 23.62 -17.94 -20.93
C SER A 399 25.03 -17.40 -20.74
N ALA A 400 25.85 -18.14 -19.98
CA ALA A 400 27.26 -17.82 -19.74
C ALA A 400 28.10 -17.74 -21.02
N ASN A 401 27.70 -18.44 -22.07
CA ASN A 401 28.39 -18.45 -23.36
C ASN A 401 28.28 -17.10 -24.09
N ARG A 402 27.29 -16.26 -23.73
CA ARG A 402 27.05 -14.94 -24.33
C ARG A 402 27.00 -14.97 -25.87
N ALA A 403 26.42 -16.04 -26.41
CA ALA A 403 26.20 -16.18 -27.83
C ALA A 403 25.11 -15.21 -28.30
N GLN A 404 25.16 -14.80 -29.57
CA GLN A 404 24.19 -13.85 -30.10
C GLN A 404 22.74 -14.35 -29.98
N GLY A 405 22.52 -15.67 -30.10
CA GLY A 405 21.20 -16.30 -29.92
C GLY A 405 20.68 -16.34 -28.47
N ASP A 406 21.48 -15.88 -27.50
CA ASP A 406 21.12 -15.77 -26.09
C ASP A 406 20.98 -14.32 -25.62
N LEU A 407 21.12 -13.35 -26.51
CA LEU A 407 20.97 -11.93 -26.19
C LEU A 407 19.51 -11.61 -25.87
N VAL A 408 19.23 -11.24 -24.62
CA VAL A 408 17.87 -10.95 -24.14
C VAL A 408 17.58 -9.48 -23.95
N ALA A 409 18.58 -8.63 -23.67
CA ALA A 409 18.40 -7.18 -23.63
C ALA A 409 19.70 -6.44 -23.97
N GLU A 410 19.58 -5.22 -24.47
CA GLU A 410 20.70 -4.36 -24.86
C GLU A 410 20.41 -2.89 -24.57
N ALA A 411 21.40 -2.18 -24.05
CA ALA A 411 21.39 -0.72 -23.91
C ALA A 411 22.53 -0.07 -24.71
N GLN A 412 22.28 1.17 -25.15
CA GLN A 412 23.34 2.13 -25.43
C GLN A 412 23.39 3.12 -24.27
N ALA A 413 24.50 3.11 -23.53
CA ALA A 413 24.74 4.00 -22.41
C ALA A 413 25.52 5.23 -22.88
N PRO A 414 25.06 6.45 -22.57
CA PRO A 414 25.65 7.68 -23.09
C PRO A 414 27.03 8.04 -22.48
N GLY A 415 27.46 7.38 -21.40
CA GLY A 415 28.76 7.60 -20.76
C GLY A 415 28.85 7.04 -19.33
N SER A 416 30.06 7.06 -18.76
CA SER A 416 30.35 6.60 -17.40
C SER A 416 29.50 7.31 -16.34
N GLY A 417 29.03 6.58 -15.34
CA GLY A 417 28.22 7.10 -14.23
C GLY A 417 26.78 7.44 -14.59
N LEU A 418 26.36 7.29 -15.85
CA LEU A 418 25.02 7.66 -16.31
C LEU A 418 24.06 6.46 -16.29
N PRO A 419 22.76 6.70 -16.02
CA PRO A 419 21.74 5.66 -16.11
C PRO A 419 21.54 5.22 -17.56
N PHE A 420 21.17 3.96 -17.74
CA PHE A 420 20.81 3.38 -19.02
C PHE A 420 19.56 2.52 -18.89
N VAL A 421 18.89 2.30 -20.03
CA VAL A 421 17.78 1.36 -20.15
C VAL A 421 18.15 0.36 -21.24
N ALA A 422 18.31 -0.90 -20.85
CA ALA A 422 18.45 -2.01 -21.77
C ALA A 422 17.07 -2.51 -22.16
N THR A 423 16.76 -2.43 -23.45
CA THR A 423 15.49 -2.86 -24.00
C THR A 423 15.60 -4.27 -24.55
N GLU A 424 14.47 -4.96 -24.63
CA GLU A 424 14.41 -6.35 -25.08
C GLU A 424 15.07 -6.59 -26.44
N ARG A 425 15.61 -7.81 -26.58
CA ARG A 425 16.08 -8.40 -27.83
C ARG A 425 15.45 -9.78 -27.99
N GLN A 426 15.27 -10.21 -29.23
CA GLN A 426 14.78 -11.56 -29.57
C GLN A 426 13.44 -11.93 -28.90
N VAL A 427 12.53 -10.96 -28.74
CA VAL A 427 11.20 -11.17 -28.14
C VAL A 427 11.31 -11.74 -26.70
N SER A 428 12.37 -11.37 -25.99
CA SER A 428 12.61 -11.86 -24.64
C SER A 428 11.55 -11.37 -23.65
N GLY A 429 10.97 -10.17 -23.87
CA GLY A 429 10.11 -9.46 -22.92
C GLY A 429 10.88 -8.72 -21.82
N LEU A 430 12.22 -8.78 -21.83
CA LEU A 430 13.07 -8.36 -20.71
C LEU A 430 13.58 -6.93 -20.88
N ASN A 431 13.40 -6.10 -19.86
CA ASN A 431 14.02 -4.77 -19.78
C ASN A 431 14.82 -4.64 -18.48
N VAL A 432 15.99 -3.99 -18.57
CA VAL A 432 16.85 -3.69 -17.42
C VAL A 432 17.09 -2.19 -17.35
N VAL A 433 16.70 -1.55 -16.26
CA VAL A 433 17.10 -0.18 -15.94
C VAL A 433 18.23 -0.26 -14.93
N TRP A 434 19.37 0.37 -15.22
CA TRP A 434 20.49 0.40 -14.31
C TRP A 434 21.38 1.62 -14.59
N ARG A 435 22.57 1.66 -14.00
CA ARG A 435 23.52 2.75 -14.16
C ARG A 435 24.90 2.18 -14.47
N LEU A 436 25.56 2.78 -15.46
CA LEU A 436 26.94 2.46 -15.77
C LEU A 436 27.82 2.93 -14.60
N GLY A 437 28.83 2.15 -14.25
CA GLY A 437 29.77 2.52 -13.19
C GLY A 437 30.61 3.73 -13.58
N THR A 438 31.45 4.23 -12.67
CA THR A 438 32.29 5.40 -12.91
C THR A 438 33.52 5.10 -13.76
N ARG A 439 33.89 3.82 -13.90
CA ARG A 439 35.05 3.32 -14.65
C ARG A 439 34.69 2.06 -15.46
N PRO A 440 33.73 2.15 -16.38
CA PRO A 440 33.39 1.03 -17.26
C PRO A 440 34.60 0.68 -18.15
N GLN A 441 34.83 -0.61 -18.35
CA GLN A 441 35.90 -1.13 -19.19
C GLN A 441 35.32 -1.90 -20.38
N ASP A 442 35.97 -1.78 -21.53
CA ASP A 442 35.63 -2.58 -22.70
C ASP A 442 35.78 -4.08 -22.38
N ARG A 443 34.81 -4.89 -22.83
CA ARG A 443 34.71 -6.34 -22.61
C ARG A 443 34.56 -6.78 -21.15
N ALA A 444 34.33 -5.84 -20.22
CA ALA A 444 33.99 -6.21 -18.85
C ALA A 444 32.73 -7.09 -18.83
N GLU A 445 32.74 -8.14 -18.01
CA GLU A 445 31.67 -9.11 -17.96
C GLU A 445 31.40 -9.61 -16.54
N GLY A 446 30.18 -10.06 -16.29
CA GLY A 446 29.77 -10.64 -15.02
C GLY A 446 28.34 -11.15 -15.06
N THR A 447 27.75 -11.30 -13.88
CA THR A 447 26.35 -11.71 -13.74
C THR A 447 25.53 -10.71 -12.94
N LEU A 448 24.23 -10.67 -13.21
CA LEU A 448 23.19 -10.08 -12.38
C LEU A 448 22.25 -11.22 -12.02
N ASP A 449 22.24 -11.61 -10.74
CA ASP A 449 21.35 -12.64 -10.22
C ASP A 449 20.04 -11.98 -9.75
N CYS A 450 18.92 -12.43 -10.32
CA CYS A 450 17.58 -12.00 -9.95
C CYS A 450 17.08 -12.67 -8.67
N ASN A 451 17.82 -13.64 -8.14
CA ASN A 451 17.58 -14.37 -6.90
C ASN A 451 16.12 -14.86 -6.80
N PHE A 452 15.69 -15.63 -7.80
CA PHE A 452 14.34 -16.18 -7.83
C PHE A 452 14.06 -17.08 -6.62
N PHE A 453 12.83 -17.01 -6.12
CA PHE A 453 12.39 -17.87 -5.02
C PHE A 453 12.02 -19.27 -5.50
N ARG A 454 12.13 -20.26 -4.62
CA ARG A 454 11.84 -21.68 -4.89
C ARG A 454 10.73 -22.24 -4.00
N VAL A 455 9.93 -23.14 -4.55
CA VAL A 455 8.90 -23.89 -3.82
C VAL A 455 9.57 -24.88 -2.87
N GLU A 456 10.65 -25.53 -3.30
CA GLU A 456 11.51 -26.37 -2.48
C GLU A 456 12.98 -26.19 -2.87
N ASN A 457 13.85 -25.98 -1.89
CA ASN A 457 15.30 -26.02 -2.09
C ASN A 457 15.81 -27.47 -2.21
N GLN A 458 17.10 -27.66 -2.46
CA GLN A 458 17.72 -29.00 -2.61
C GLN A 458 17.57 -29.91 -1.37
N ALA A 459 17.20 -29.34 -0.22
CA ALA A 459 16.94 -30.07 1.02
C ALA A 459 15.43 -30.25 1.31
N GLY A 460 14.55 -29.98 0.32
CA GLY A 460 13.10 -30.08 0.47
C GLY A 460 12.47 -28.98 1.33
N VAL A 461 13.17 -27.86 1.57
CA VAL A 461 12.69 -26.75 2.39
C VAL A 461 12.23 -25.60 1.50
N PRO A 462 10.99 -25.11 1.63
CA PRO A 462 10.48 -24.00 0.84
C PRO A 462 11.12 -22.67 1.22
N ASP A 463 11.23 -21.75 0.26
CA ASP A 463 11.57 -20.38 0.57
C ASP A 463 10.44 -19.72 1.37
N THR A 464 10.81 -19.07 2.48
CA THR A 464 9.84 -18.47 3.41
C THR A 464 10.28 -17.12 3.92
N PHE A 465 9.30 -16.29 4.31
CA PHE A 465 9.56 -15.09 5.09
C PHE A 465 8.46 -14.87 6.12
N VAL A 466 8.77 -14.11 7.16
CA VAL A 466 7.85 -13.82 8.25
C VAL A 466 7.67 -12.32 8.42
N VAL A 467 6.42 -11.91 8.59
CA VAL A 467 6.04 -10.56 9.02
C VAL A 467 5.36 -10.66 10.38
N THR A 468 5.65 -9.74 11.29
CA THR A 468 4.93 -9.63 12.55
C THR A 468 4.15 -8.33 12.58
N THR A 469 2.85 -8.39 12.85
CA THR A 469 2.05 -7.20 13.13
C THR A 469 1.87 -7.01 14.62
N ARG A 470 1.95 -5.74 15.04
CA ARG A 470 1.69 -5.33 16.42
C ARG A 470 0.76 -4.13 16.41
N ILE A 471 -0.12 -4.09 17.39
CA ILE A 471 -0.97 -2.93 17.64
C ILE A 471 -0.11 -1.97 18.46
N GLN A 472 0.17 -0.79 17.91
CA GLN A 472 0.96 0.27 18.55
C GLN A 472 0.10 1.26 19.33
N SER A 473 -1.15 1.41 18.92
CA SER A 473 -2.20 2.16 19.60
C SER A 473 -3.54 1.56 19.20
N GLU A 474 -4.54 1.62 20.07
CA GLU A 474 -5.80 0.87 19.91
C GLU A 474 -7.03 1.74 19.59
N GLY A 475 -6.95 3.07 19.68
CA GLY A 475 -8.12 3.98 19.72
C GLY A 475 -8.86 4.28 18.40
N LEU A 476 -9.17 3.26 17.60
CA LEU A 476 -10.00 3.40 16.40
C LEU A 476 -11.47 3.72 16.71
N ILE A 477 -11.95 3.19 17.84
CA ILE A 477 -13.38 3.03 18.13
C ILE A 477 -14.08 4.38 18.17
N GLN A 478 -13.51 5.36 18.88
CA GLN A 478 -14.10 6.69 19.03
C GLN A 478 -14.09 7.48 17.71
N LYS A 479 -13.08 7.29 16.84
CA LYS A 479 -13.00 7.92 15.51
C LYS A 479 -14.05 7.38 14.55
N VAL A 480 -14.19 6.06 14.48
CA VAL A 480 -15.20 5.41 13.62
C VAL A 480 -16.61 5.70 14.13
N LEU A 481 -16.84 5.69 15.45
CA LEU A 481 -18.11 6.10 16.04
C LEU A 481 -18.43 7.56 15.71
N VAL A 482 -17.48 8.49 15.84
CA VAL A 482 -17.71 9.90 15.49
C VAL A 482 -17.98 10.10 13.99
N GLU A 483 -17.23 9.46 13.10
CA GLU A 483 -17.48 9.55 11.65
C GLU A 483 -18.86 9.04 11.24
N GLN A 484 -19.37 7.99 11.90
CA GLN A 484 -20.69 7.43 11.63
C GLN A 484 -21.82 8.17 12.37
N LEU A 485 -21.53 8.76 13.54
CA LEU A 485 -22.50 9.44 14.41
C LEU A 485 -22.51 10.96 14.25
N GLY A 486 -21.65 11.51 13.40
CA GLY A 486 -21.59 12.94 13.07
C GLY A 486 -21.12 13.85 14.20
N GLY A 487 -20.39 13.31 15.19
CA GLY A 487 -19.82 14.10 16.28
C GLY A 487 -18.54 14.85 15.87
N THR A 488 -17.92 15.54 16.82
CA THR A 488 -16.63 16.23 16.61
C THR A 488 -15.60 15.73 17.62
N LEU A 489 -14.43 15.31 17.15
CA LEU A 489 -13.32 14.88 18.02
C LEU A 489 -12.26 15.97 18.16
N HIS A 490 -11.80 16.19 19.39
CA HIS A 490 -10.63 17.02 19.67
C HIS A 490 -9.40 16.11 19.85
N GLY A 491 -8.45 16.18 18.90
CA GLY A 491 -7.20 15.41 18.94
C GLY A 491 -6.08 16.17 19.65
N LYS A 492 -5.25 15.46 20.43
CA LYS A 492 -3.93 15.91 20.91
C LYS A 492 -2.80 15.25 20.10
N PRO A 493 -1.57 15.77 20.11
CA PRO A 493 -0.42 15.20 19.39
C PRO A 493 -0.10 13.76 19.82
N ALA A 494 0.54 13.00 18.93
CA ALA A 494 0.96 11.61 19.18
C ALA A 494 1.84 11.48 20.45
N GLY A 495 1.57 10.45 21.26
CA GLY A 495 2.40 10.09 22.42
C GLY A 495 1.91 10.57 23.79
N GLN A 496 0.76 11.24 23.87
CA GLN A 496 0.07 11.49 25.14
C GLN A 496 -1.22 10.68 25.20
N GLU A 497 -1.15 9.44 25.70
CA GLU A 497 -2.32 8.83 26.31
C GLU A 497 -2.69 9.67 27.53
N THR A 498 -3.94 10.13 27.61
CA THR A 498 -4.49 10.51 28.91
C THR A 498 -5.13 9.30 29.60
N ILE A 499 -5.47 8.24 28.86
CA ILE A 499 -6.17 7.05 29.33
C ILE A 499 -5.81 5.85 28.40
N SER A 500 -5.39 4.68 28.94
CA SER A 500 -5.14 3.45 28.15
C SER A 500 -6.45 2.77 27.70
N ASP A 501 -6.41 1.88 26.73
CA ASP A 501 -7.59 1.09 26.30
C ASP A 501 -8.21 0.27 27.45
N ASP A 502 -7.42 -0.07 28.48
CA ASP A 502 -7.90 -0.71 29.72
C ASP A 502 -8.84 0.20 30.54
N HIS A 503 -8.91 1.48 30.17
CA HIS A 503 -9.72 2.50 30.80
C HIS A 503 -10.74 3.09 29.82
N LEU A 504 -11.24 2.30 28.85
CA LEU A 504 -12.41 2.58 28.01
C LEU A 504 -13.65 2.89 28.88
N ARG A 505 -13.66 4.08 29.47
CA ARG A 505 -14.85 4.73 30.00
C ARG A 505 -15.42 5.43 28.79
N ALA A 506 -16.39 4.77 28.18
CA ALA A 506 -17.63 5.36 27.69
C ALA A 506 -17.45 6.86 27.33
N GLY A 507 -17.33 7.20 26.05
CA GLY A 507 -16.91 8.54 25.65
C GLY A 507 -18.08 9.47 25.35
N VAL A 508 -17.94 10.75 25.72
CA VAL A 508 -18.91 11.81 25.40
C VAL A 508 -18.90 12.09 23.91
N LEU A 509 -20.02 11.87 23.24
CA LEU A 509 -20.25 12.21 21.83
C LEU A 509 -21.02 13.54 21.82
N LEU A 510 -20.30 14.66 21.91
CA LEU A 510 -20.96 15.97 21.84
C LEU A 510 -21.68 16.13 20.48
N PRO A 511 -22.93 16.66 20.49
CA PRO A 511 -23.82 16.76 19.32
C PRO A 511 -23.34 17.68 18.20
#